data_AF-A0A178CJC1-F1
#
_entry.id   AF-A0A178CJC1-F1
#
_cell.length_a   1.000
_cell.length_b   1.000
_cell.length_c   1.000
_cell.angle_alpha   90.00
_cell.angle_beta   90.00
_cell.angle_gamma   90.00
#
_symmetry.space_group_name_H-M   'P 1'
#
loop_
_entity.id
_entity.type
_entity.pdbx_description
1 polymer ?
#
loop_
_entity_poly.entity_id
_entity_poly.type
_entity_poly.pdbx_seq_one_letter_code
_entity_poly.pdbx_strand_id
1 'polypeptide(L)'
;MAGRNSRFPCVLLMLLLLLSIVCSSPATATETTGSPRWLIPRTNITGPNPGDYRCESARAPDYYGIGVRLSNILLKGIYFSWFTGWVANSFVPSDIGGALDTNAIFLFANLVAMVRCTVTKVLTQLDCVVLMHLSGGTVFSVLSLWGYRTCHYMQEGPKGIRHFGGFGTHLRLLLSMAVAVYGLWFWLFGILPDTADVNVDTGPCRTVYTFMFAKVRADGGVRIFYIIVCICCVIYFGVMLLASTLSLHARLAKAVDLAKRGKWRTSTRLHYATGLYQKELRRIFYFLRIGNFLFILWSMILVECTLNFNHVKEVLGPGNRIFFPSQLIPMIIGCFSFVRLGYRVLERWRDPDDEPSLPTEPRSATTQQDFPGPKRLFKVFAPPTNFNSGRLQVPEDIPPEDSDIDQLVQDEPVRLRYLVTWLPWLSLLHWWTDDEQQRQNSHKRDANMEKGRAHSPSSTLQGSPTTPTFVNPYQPQIP
;
A
#
# COMPACT_ATOMS: atom_id res chain seq x y z
N MET A 1 33.84 -25.46 7.02
CA MET A 1 33.45 -25.23 5.60
C MET A 1 32.11 -25.89 5.35
N ALA A 2 31.27 -25.29 4.48
CA ALA A 2 29.90 -25.70 4.10
C ALA A 2 28.76 -25.43 5.12
N GLY A 3 28.50 -24.14 5.42
CA GLY A 3 27.22 -23.70 5.99
C GLY A 3 26.15 -23.63 4.89
N ARG A 4 25.36 -24.70 4.77
CA ARG A 4 24.31 -24.89 3.76
C ARG A 4 23.21 -23.83 3.90
N ASN A 5 23.03 -23.02 2.84
CA ASN A 5 22.05 -21.94 2.72
C ASN A 5 20.60 -22.47 2.84
N SER A 6 20.01 -22.44 4.03
CA SER A 6 18.60 -22.82 4.27
C SER A 6 17.62 -21.63 4.21
N ARG A 7 17.99 -20.52 3.55
CA ARG A 7 17.20 -19.25 3.59
C ARG A 7 16.36 -18.96 2.34
N PHE A 8 16.40 -19.84 1.34
CA PHE A 8 15.47 -19.82 0.21
C PHE A 8 14.02 -20.30 0.47
N PRO A 9 13.66 -21.01 1.56
CA PRO A 9 12.39 -21.73 1.57
C PRO A 9 11.18 -20.82 1.77
N CYS A 10 11.24 -19.65 2.42
CA CYS A 10 10.03 -18.85 2.65
C CYS A 10 9.48 -18.15 1.39
N VAL A 11 10.35 -17.52 0.60
CA VAL A 11 9.95 -16.86 -0.66
C VAL A 11 9.59 -17.92 -1.69
N LEU A 12 10.38 -19.00 -1.78
CA LEU A 12 10.06 -20.14 -2.62
C LEU A 12 8.76 -20.82 -2.17
N LEU A 13 8.47 -20.95 -0.88
CA LEU A 13 7.23 -21.52 -0.35
C LEU A 13 6.03 -20.63 -0.62
N MET A 14 6.16 -19.30 -0.56
CA MET A 14 5.10 -18.36 -0.97
C MET A 14 4.85 -18.42 -2.47
N LEU A 15 5.92 -18.47 -3.28
CA LEU A 15 5.80 -18.65 -4.73
C LEU A 15 5.22 -20.02 -5.05
N LEU A 16 5.63 -21.07 -4.35
CA LEU A 16 5.13 -22.45 -4.44
C LEU A 16 3.72 -22.58 -3.88
N LEU A 17 3.27 -21.73 -2.95
CA LEU A 17 1.89 -21.67 -2.46
C LEU A 17 1.00 -20.97 -3.50
N LEU A 18 1.47 -19.89 -4.11
CA LEU A 18 0.80 -19.26 -5.25
C LEU A 18 0.75 -20.24 -6.44
N LEU A 19 1.87 -20.89 -6.75
CA LEU A 19 1.96 -21.94 -7.76
C LEU A 19 1.15 -23.17 -7.37
N SER A 20 1.03 -23.56 -6.10
CA SER A 20 0.22 -24.71 -5.71
C SER A 20 -1.27 -24.39 -5.69
N ILE A 21 -1.68 -23.15 -5.42
CA ILE A 21 -3.06 -22.68 -5.61
C ILE A 21 -3.40 -22.63 -7.11
N VAL A 22 -2.45 -22.21 -7.96
CA VAL A 22 -2.61 -22.17 -9.43
C VAL A 22 -2.54 -23.57 -10.07
N CYS A 23 -1.66 -24.44 -9.56
CA CYS A 23 -1.43 -25.81 -10.03
C CYS A 23 -2.18 -26.86 -9.20
N SER A 24 -3.08 -26.45 -8.31
CA SER A 24 -4.09 -27.35 -7.76
C SER A 24 -4.96 -27.75 -8.94
N SER A 25 -4.57 -28.86 -9.59
CA SER A 25 -5.29 -29.42 -10.70
C SER A 25 -6.77 -29.44 -10.34
N PRO A 26 -7.67 -29.02 -11.25
CA PRO A 26 -9.09 -29.22 -11.00
C PRO A 26 -9.25 -30.70 -10.67
N ALA A 27 -9.69 -30.99 -9.44
CA ALA A 27 -10.09 -32.34 -9.09
C ALA A 27 -11.00 -32.78 -10.22
N THR A 28 -10.59 -33.84 -10.94
CA THR A 28 -11.25 -34.34 -12.13
C THR A 28 -12.66 -34.72 -11.71
N ALA A 29 -13.57 -33.75 -11.74
CA ALA A 29 -14.96 -33.93 -11.44
C ALA A 29 -15.45 -34.74 -12.62
N THR A 30 -15.58 -36.04 -12.40
CA THR A 30 -16.11 -37.02 -13.33
C THR A 30 -17.34 -36.39 -13.99
N GLU A 31 -17.22 -36.12 -15.30
CA GLU A 31 -18.29 -35.55 -16.13
C GLU A 31 -19.50 -36.46 -16.02
N THR A 32 -20.38 -36.13 -15.08
CA THR A 32 -21.75 -36.61 -15.12
C THR A 32 -22.40 -35.78 -16.21
N THR A 33 -22.86 -36.46 -17.27
CA THR A 33 -23.40 -35.96 -18.54
C THR A 33 -24.61 -35.02 -18.45
N GLY A 34 -24.96 -34.53 -17.25
CA GLY A 34 -25.87 -33.41 -17.07
C GLY A 34 -25.12 -32.10 -17.14
N SER A 35 -25.17 -31.42 -18.29
CA SER A 35 -24.68 -30.04 -18.46
C SER A 35 -25.10 -29.20 -17.23
N PRO A 36 -24.14 -28.73 -16.41
CA PRO A 36 -24.47 -27.97 -15.22
C PRO A 36 -25.27 -26.74 -15.66
N ARG A 37 -26.50 -26.62 -15.17
CA ARG A 37 -27.43 -25.49 -15.40
C ARG A 37 -26.83 -24.11 -15.05
N TRP A 38 -25.63 -24.08 -14.47
CA TRP A 38 -24.86 -22.90 -14.08
C TRP A 38 -23.78 -22.48 -15.10
N LEU A 39 -23.56 -23.27 -16.15
CA LEU A 39 -22.65 -22.96 -17.27
C LEU A 39 -23.39 -22.37 -18.47
N ILE A 40 -24.66 -22.00 -18.32
CA ILE A 40 -25.47 -21.49 -19.42
C ILE A 40 -24.80 -20.19 -19.92
N PRO A 41 -24.26 -20.18 -21.16
CA PRO A 41 -23.71 -18.97 -21.77
C PRO A 41 -24.80 -17.91 -21.83
N ARG A 42 -24.43 -16.63 -21.78
CA ARG A 42 -25.36 -15.49 -21.79
C ARG A 42 -26.51 -15.76 -22.77
N THR A 43 -27.68 -16.10 -22.25
CA THR A 43 -28.84 -16.26 -23.12
C THR A 43 -29.21 -14.85 -23.51
N ASN A 44 -29.34 -14.66 -24.82
CA ASN A 44 -29.91 -13.46 -25.39
C ASN A 44 -31.39 -13.44 -24.97
N ILE A 45 -31.66 -13.12 -23.70
CA ILE A 45 -33.01 -12.85 -23.23
C ILE A 45 -33.32 -11.52 -23.87
N THR A 46 -33.90 -11.59 -25.08
CA THR A 46 -34.57 -10.44 -25.67
C THR A 46 -35.54 -9.97 -24.60
N GLY A 47 -35.30 -8.78 -24.06
CA GLY A 47 -36.31 -8.09 -23.27
C GLY A 47 -37.60 -7.97 -24.10
N PRO A 48 -38.70 -7.50 -23.49
CA PRO A 48 -39.98 -7.36 -24.19
C PRO A 48 -39.90 -6.49 -25.46
N ASN A 49 -38.82 -5.71 -25.63
CA ASN A 49 -38.58 -4.88 -26.81
C ASN A 49 -37.41 -5.39 -27.67
N PRO A 50 -37.54 -5.38 -29.01
CA PRO A 50 -36.43 -5.63 -29.92
C PRO A 50 -35.35 -4.56 -29.74
N GLY A 51 -34.20 -4.95 -29.17
CA GLY A 51 -33.07 -4.07 -28.86
C GLY A 51 -32.68 -3.99 -27.38
N ASP A 52 -33.50 -4.54 -26.46
CA ASP A 52 -33.13 -4.65 -25.05
C ASP A 52 -32.37 -5.96 -24.80
N TYR A 53 -31.07 -5.94 -25.08
CA TYR A 53 -30.16 -7.05 -24.83
C TYR A 53 -29.62 -6.99 -23.40
N ARG A 54 -29.57 -8.13 -22.72
CA ARG A 54 -28.92 -8.28 -21.42
C ARG A 54 -27.68 -9.14 -21.57
N CYS A 55 -26.52 -8.50 -21.65
CA CYS A 55 -25.25 -9.19 -21.82
C CYS A 55 -24.61 -9.46 -20.45
N GLU A 56 -25.24 -10.30 -19.65
CA GLU A 56 -24.84 -10.57 -18.26
C GLU A 56 -24.52 -12.04 -18.03
N SER A 57 -23.39 -12.30 -17.38
CA SER A 57 -23.02 -13.65 -16.94
C SER A 57 -23.89 -14.07 -15.75
N ALA A 58 -24.21 -15.36 -15.61
CA ALA A 58 -24.93 -15.86 -14.43
C ALA A 58 -24.19 -15.57 -13.11
N ARG A 59 -22.87 -15.35 -13.16
CA ARG A 59 -22.02 -14.96 -12.03
C ARG A 59 -21.70 -13.46 -11.99
N ALA A 60 -22.22 -12.67 -12.91
CA ALA A 60 -22.11 -11.20 -12.87
C ALA A 60 -22.48 -10.63 -11.48
N PRO A 61 -23.54 -11.11 -10.81
CA PRO A 61 -23.86 -10.63 -9.46
C PRO A 61 -22.76 -10.96 -8.43
N ASP A 62 -21.99 -12.04 -8.57
CA ASP A 62 -20.90 -12.36 -7.64
C ASP A 62 -19.69 -11.45 -7.80
N TYR A 63 -19.36 -11.07 -9.03
CA TYR A 63 -18.19 -10.23 -9.32
C TYR A 63 -18.47 -8.75 -9.11
N TYR A 64 -19.66 -8.29 -9.52
CA TYR A 64 -20.02 -6.88 -9.52
C TYR A 64 -21.49 -6.61 -9.21
N GLY A 65 -22.16 -7.48 -8.44
CA GLY A 65 -23.51 -7.24 -7.92
C GLY A 65 -23.55 -6.19 -6.81
N ILE A 66 -24.54 -6.23 -5.90
CA ILE A 66 -24.84 -5.17 -4.90
C ILE A 66 -23.61 -4.60 -4.18
N GLY A 67 -22.69 -5.47 -3.75
CA GLY A 67 -21.48 -5.06 -3.03
C GLY A 67 -20.54 -4.16 -3.84
N VAL A 68 -20.69 -4.17 -5.17
CA VAL A 68 -19.87 -3.43 -6.14
C VAL A 68 -20.71 -2.38 -6.86
N ARG A 69 -21.98 -2.67 -7.14
CA ARG A 69 -22.90 -1.84 -7.90
C ARG A 69 -24.20 -1.69 -7.12
N LEU A 70 -24.62 -0.47 -6.81
CA LEU A 70 -26.01 -0.16 -6.48
C LEU A 70 -26.42 0.93 -7.47
N SER A 71 -27.64 0.82 -8.00
CA SER A 71 -28.19 1.67 -9.07
C SER A 71 -28.18 3.16 -8.74
N ASN A 72 -28.16 3.50 -7.44
CA ASN A 72 -27.88 4.85 -6.97
C ASN A 72 -26.39 5.00 -6.64
N ILE A 73 -25.73 5.94 -7.31
CA ILE A 73 -24.28 6.24 -7.33
C ILE A 73 -23.60 6.32 -5.95
N LEU A 74 -24.36 6.46 -4.86
CA LEU A 74 -23.86 6.74 -3.52
C LEU A 74 -23.63 5.54 -2.59
N LEU A 75 -23.99 4.30 -2.95
CA LEU A 75 -23.94 3.17 -1.99
C LEU A 75 -23.18 1.93 -2.50
N LYS A 76 -21.92 2.06 -2.91
CA LYS A 76 -21.13 0.93 -3.42
C LYS A 76 -20.04 0.53 -2.42
N GLY A 77 -20.03 -0.73 -1.99
CA GLY A 77 -19.13 -1.23 -0.94
C GLY A 77 -17.65 -1.05 -1.26
N ILE A 78 -17.22 -1.40 -2.49
CA ILE A 78 -15.83 -1.19 -2.94
C ILE A 78 -15.50 0.30 -3.04
N TYR A 79 -16.44 1.12 -3.50
CA TYR A 79 -16.22 2.56 -3.66
C TYR A 79 -16.10 3.24 -2.30
N PHE A 80 -16.91 2.82 -1.32
CA PHE A 80 -16.72 3.20 0.07
C PHE A 80 -15.40 2.69 0.63
N SER A 81 -14.97 1.48 0.30
CA SER A 81 -13.66 0.98 0.70
C SER A 81 -12.52 1.83 0.13
N TRP A 82 -12.61 2.24 -1.15
CA TRP A 82 -11.65 3.15 -1.77
C TRP A 82 -11.69 4.55 -1.15
N PHE A 83 -12.89 5.10 -0.93
CA PHE A 83 -13.03 6.40 -0.30
C PHE A 83 -12.54 6.38 1.15
N THR A 84 -12.89 5.34 1.92
CA THR A 84 -12.41 5.11 3.29
C THR A 84 -10.89 4.98 3.30
N GLY A 85 -10.31 4.23 2.37
CA GLY A 85 -8.86 4.13 2.21
C GLY A 85 -8.21 5.49 1.90
N TRP A 86 -8.84 6.31 1.05
CA TRP A 86 -8.38 7.67 0.77
C TRP A 86 -8.47 8.59 1.99
N VAL A 87 -9.59 8.57 2.73
CA VAL A 87 -9.78 9.37 3.95
C VAL A 87 -8.80 8.92 5.03
N ALA A 88 -8.61 7.62 5.25
CA ALA A 88 -7.67 7.09 6.23
C ALA A 88 -6.24 7.52 5.89
N ASN A 89 -5.83 7.33 4.62
CA ASN A 89 -4.54 7.77 4.10
C ASN A 89 -4.34 9.29 4.25
N SER A 90 -5.40 10.09 4.15
CA SER A 90 -5.33 11.55 4.17
C SER A 90 -5.37 12.16 5.57
N PHE A 91 -6.14 11.57 6.49
CA PHE A 91 -6.56 12.25 7.73
C PHE A 91 -6.36 11.42 9.01
N VAL A 92 -6.36 10.08 8.94
CA VAL A 92 -6.42 9.22 10.14
C VAL A 92 -5.29 8.19 10.11
N PRO A 93 -4.09 8.53 10.62
CA PRO A 93 -2.91 7.66 10.55
C PRO A 93 -3.13 6.31 11.25
N SER A 94 -3.92 6.30 12.33
CA SER A 94 -4.19 5.11 13.14
C SER A 94 -4.99 4.03 12.40
N ASP A 95 -5.80 4.39 11.40
CA ASP A 95 -6.61 3.44 10.62
C ASP A 95 -5.98 3.06 9.27
N ILE A 96 -4.83 3.64 8.92
CA ILE A 96 -4.16 3.35 7.65
C ILE A 96 -3.82 1.87 7.53
N GLY A 97 -3.31 1.26 8.60
CA GLY A 97 -2.98 -0.18 8.61
C GLY A 97 -4.20 -1.05 8.27
N GLY A 98 -5.31 -0.86 9.00
CA GLY A 98 -6.53 -1.63 8.78
C GLY A 98 -7.15 -1.40 7.39
N ALA A 99 -7.12 -0.17 6.88
CA ALA A 99 -7.59 0.14 5.55
C ALA A 99 -6.72 -0.52 4.46
N LEU A 100 -5.39 -0.50 4.61
CA LEU A 100 -4.46 -1.13 3.67
C LEU A 100 -4.60 -2.66 3.66
N ASP A 101 -4.79 -3.28 4.83
CA ASP A 101 -4.99 -4.72 4.95
C ASP A 101 -6.32 -5.15 4.33
N THR A 102 -7.40 -4.42 4.60
CA THR A 102 -8.72 -4.67 3.98
C THR A 102 -8.64 -4.61 2.46
N ASN A 103 -7.99 -3.58 1.91
CA ASN A 103 -7.80 -3.43 0.47
C ASN A 103 -6.92 -4.54 -0.12
N ALA A 104 -5.90 -5.00 0.60
CA ALA A 104 -5.05 -6.10 0.16
C ALA A 104 -5.81 -7.44 0.16
N ILE A 105 -6.63 -7.72 1.17
CA ILE A 105 -7.49 -8.91 1.22
C ILE A 105 -8.47 -8.90 0.04
N PHE A 106 -9.10 -7.76 -0.23
CA PHE A 106 -10.01 -7.59 -1.36
C PHE A 106 -9.31 -7.85 -2.70
N LEU A 107 -8.15 -7.23 -2.92
CA LEU A 107 -7.38 -7.43 -4.14
C LEU A 107 -6.90 -8.89 -4.30
N PHE A 108 -6.56 -9.56 -3.20
CA PHE A 108 -6.20 -10.99 -3.20
C PHE A 108 -7.40 -11.86 -3.56
N ALA A 109 -8.57 -11.61 -2.97
CA ALA A 109 -9.80 -12.32 -3.30
C ALA A 109 -10.17 -12.16 -4.78
N ASN A 110 -10.05 -10.95 -5.34
CA ASN A 110 -10.27 -10.71 -6.77
C ASN A 110 -9.28 -11.47 -7.65
N LEU A 111 -7.99 -11.48 -7.29
CA LEU A 111 -6.99 -12.23 -8.03
C LEU A 111 -7.29 -13.73 -8.04
N VAL A 112 -7.62 -14.30 -6.88
CA VAL A 112 -8.02 -15.72 -6.77
C VAL A 112 -9.27 -16.00 -7.61
N ALA A 113 -10.27 -15.13 -7.56
CA ALA A 113 -11.49 -15.26 -8.36
C ALA A 113 -11.17 -15.22 -9.86
N MET A 114 -10.36 -14.27 -10.32
CA MET A 114 -9.92 -14.16 -11.72
C MET A 114 -9.21 -15.44 -12.17
N VAL A 115 -8.18 -15.87 -11.45
CA VAL A 115 -7.39 -17.07 -11.80
C VAL A 115 -8.28 -18.32 -11.80
N ARG A 116 -9.01 -18.58 -10.72
CA ARG A 116 -9.85 -19.78 -10.59
C ARG A 116 -10.92 -19.82 -11.66
N CYS A 117 -11.60 -18.70 -11.92
CA CYS A 117 -12.68 -18.66 -12.90
C CYS A 117 -12.16 -18.76 -14.34
N THR A 118 -10.95 -18.26 -14.60
CA THR A 118 -10.22 -18.46 -15.86
C THR A 118 -9.91 -19.95 -16.08
N VAL A 119 -9.29 -20.61 -15.10
CA VAL A 119 -8.94 -22.04 -15.19
C VAL A 119 -10.17 -22.92 -15.38
N THR A 120 -11.29 -22.59 -14.74
CA THR A 120 -12.56 -23.31 -14.92
C THR A 120 -13.35 -22.92 -16.17
N LYS A 121 -12.83 -22.02 -17.02
CA LYS A 121 -13.49 -21.49 -18.22
C LYS A 121 -14.87 -20.86 -17.97
N VAL A 122 -15.10 -20.33 -16.77
CA VAL A 122 -16.37 -19.68 -16.40
C VAL A 122 -16.28 -18.16 -16.50
N LEU A 123 -15.07 -17.60 -16.45
CA LEU A 123 -14.88 -16.17 -16.56
C LEU A 123 -15.17 -15.71 -18.00
N THR A 124 -16.06 -14.72 -18.17
CA THR A 124 -16.27 -14.07 -19.47
C THR A 124 -15.25 -12.95 -19.68
N GLN A 125 -15.02 -12.55 -20.93
CA GLN A 125 -14.11 -11.45 -21.25
C GLN A 125 -14.50 -10.14 -20.56
N LEU A 126 -15.81 -9.82 -20.52
CA LEU A 126 -16.31 -8.63 -19.85
C LEU A 126 -16.04 -8.68 -18.33
N ASP A 127 -16.32 -9.82 -17.69
CA ASP A 127 -16.09 -9.99 -16.25
C ASP A 127 -14.61 -9.77 -15.92
N CYS A 128 -13.71 -10.30 -16.75
CA CYS A 128 -12.28 -10.10 -16.58
C CYS A 128 -11.88 -8.62 -16.73
N VAL A 129 -12.37 -7.91 -17.75
CA VAL A 129 -12.10 -6.46 -17.92
C VAL A 129 -12.54 -5.67 -16.69
N VAL A 130 -13.74 -5.95 -16.16
CA VAL A 130 -14.28 -5.27 -14.97
C VAL A 130 -13.44 -5.58 -13.74
N LEU A 131 -13.10 -6.86 -13.49
CA LEU A 131 -12.26 -7.26 -12.36
C LEU A 131 -10.84 -6.67 -12.46
N MET A 132 -10.30 -6.53 -13.68
CA MET A 132 -9.04 -5.84 -13.94
C MET A 132 -9.13 -4.35 -13.63
N HIS A 133 -10.23 -3.67 -13.99
CA HIS A 133 -10.45 -2.28 -13.62
C HIS A 133 -10.60 -2.09 -12.11
N LEU A 134 -11.31 -2.98 -11.42
CA LEU A 134 -11.42 -2.95 -9.95
C LEU A 134 -10.05 -3.19 -9.28
N SER A 135 -9.27 -4.12 -9.83
CA SER A 135 -7.92 -4.41 -9.32
C SER A 135 -6.97 -3.24 -9.55
N GLY A 136 -6.97 -2.65 -10.76
CA GLY A 136 -6.20 -1.46 -11.09
C GLY A 136 -6.62 -0.25 -10.25
N GLY A 137 -7.92 -0.02 -10.10
CA GLY A 137 -8.50 0.97 -9.21
C GLY A 137 -7.93 0.86 -7.80
N THR A 138 -7.96 -0.34 -7.22
CA THR A 138 -7.44 -0.60 -5.86
C THR A 138 -5.93 -0.35 -5.76
N VAL A 139 -5.14 -0.88 -6.69
CA VAL A 139 -3.67 -0.75 -6.70
C VAL A 139 -3.25 0.71 -6.83
N PHE A 140 -3.85 1.46 -7.75
CA PHE A 140 -3.40 2.81 -8.07
C PHE A 140 -4.05 3.90 -7.23
N SER A 141 -5.17 3.66 -6.56
CA SER A 141 -5.78 4.64 -5.66
C SER A 141 -5.32 4.49 -4.20
N VAL A 142 -5.74 3.40 -3.55
CA VAL A 142 -5.70 3.26 -2.09
C VAL A 142 -4.54 2.42 -1.58
N LEU A 143 -3.99 1.53 -2.42
CA LEU A 143 -2.90 0.65 -2.02
C LEU A 143 -1.55 1.40 -2.01
N SER A 144 -1.25 2.08 -0.91
CA SER A 144 -0.01 2.84 -0.77
C SER A 144 1.21 1.94 -0.52
N LEU A 145 2.01 1.68 -1.55
CA LEU A 145 3.19 0.78 -1.44
C LEU A 145 4.29 1.36 -0.52
N TRP A 146 4.64 2.64 -0.68
CA TRP A 146 5.75 3.30 0.05
C TRP A 146 5.31 4.37 1.03
N GLY A 147 4.00 4.49 1.22
CA GLY A 147 3.46 5.43 2.17
C GLY A 147 3.41 6.87 1.68
N TYR A 148 3.98 7.26 0.54
CA TYR A 148 3.97 8.68 0.11
C TYR A 148 2.57 9.29 0.01
N ARG A 149 1.55 8.44 -0.01
CA ARG A 149 0.14 8.77 -0.02
C ARG A 149 -0.47 8.85 1.38
N THR A 150 0.30 8.69 2.44
CA THR A 150 -0.17 8.60 3.83
C THR A 150 0.23 9.82 4.65
N CYS A 151 -0.66 10.20 5.56
CA CYS A 151 -0.48 11.35 6.43
C CYS A 151 0.66 11.18 7.46
N HIS A 152 1.26 9.99 7.58
CA HIS A 152 2.49 9.76 8.36
C HIS A 152 3.61 10.72 7.94
N TYR A 153 3.74 11.03 6.65
CA TYR A 153 4.76 11.98 6.19
C TYR A 153 4.46 13.44 6.56
N MET A 154 3.19 13.79 6.76
CA MET A 154 2.85 15.12 7.27
C MET A 154 3.24 15.28 8.74
N GLN A 155 3.00 14.25 9.55
CA GLN A 155 3.20 14.29 11.00
C GLN A 155 4.65 14.04 11.40
N GLU A 156 5.32 13.09 10.75
CA GLU A 156 6.66 12.61 11.14
C GLU A 156 7.75 13.05 10.17
N GLY A 157 7.40 13.74 9.08
CA GLY A 157 8.34 14.12 8.03
C GLY A 157 8.99 12.90 7.36
N PRO A 158 10.29 12.96 6.99
CA PRO A 158 11.03 11.84 6.40
C PRO A 158 10.99 10.57 7.24
N LYS A 159 10.86 10.68 8.57
CA LYS A 159 10.79 9.54 9.49
C LYS A 159 9.54 8.67 9.27
N GLY A 160 8.50 9.22 8.65
CA GLY A 160 7.28 8.50 8.27
C GLY A 160 7.51 7.26 7.40
N ILE A 161 8.58 7.24 6.60
CA ILE A 161 8.95 6.08 5.77
C ILE A 161 9.17 4.81 6.59
N ARG A 162 9.55 4.95 7.86
CA ARG A 162 9.74 3.84 8.78
C ARG A 162 8.49 2.98 8.81
N HIS A 163 7.27 3.54 8.73
CA HIS A 163 6.03 2.77 8.75
C HIS A 163 5.90 1.78 7.57
N PHE A 164 6.73 1.92 6.55
CA PHE A 164 6.71 1.13 5.32
C PHE A 164 7.96 0.23 5.19
N GLY A 165 7.86 -0.76 4.30
CA GLY A 165 8.91 -1.78 4.13
C GLY A 165 8.86 -2.91 5.16
N GLY A 166 7.76 -3.08 5.90
CA GLY A 166 7.46 -4.30 6.66
C GLY A 166 6.86 -5.42 5.80
N PHE A 167 6.51 -6.56 6.41
CA PHE A 167 5.92 -7.72 5.71
C PHE A 167 4.69 -7.37 4.87
N GLY A 168 3.78 -6.54 5.39
CA GLY A 168 2.60 -6.09 4.65
C GLY A 168 2.94 -5.29 3.38
N THR A 169 4.09 -4.62 3.32
CA THR A 169 4.53 -3.94 2.08
C THR A 169 4.96 -4.94 1.03
N HIS A 170 5.69 -5.99 1.40
CA HIS A 170 6.07 -7.07 0.48
C HIS A 170 4.85 -7.81 -0.07
N LEU A 171 3.87 -8.13 0.79
CA LEU A 171 2.65 -8.81 0.37
C LEU A 171 1.88 -7.97 -0.66
N ARG A 172 1.76 -6.66 -0.42
CA ARG A 172 1.08 -5.74 -1.36
C ARG A 172 1.84 -5.56 -2.67
N LEU A 173 3.17 -5.53 -2.64
CA LEU A 173 4.01 -5.53 -3.85
C LEU A 173 3.84 -6.83 -4.65
N LEU A 174 3.88 -7.98 -3.99
CA LEU A 174 3.67 -9.29 -4.60
C LEU A 174 2.28 -9.38 -5.25
N LEU A 175 1.26 -8.89 -4.55
CA LEU A 175 -0.11 -8.89 -5.04
C LEU A 175 -0.29 -7.95 -6.24
N SER A 176 0.29 -6.75 -6.19
CA SER A 176 0.27 -5.80 -7.32
C SER A 176 1.00 -6.36 -8.54
N MET A 177 2.13 -7.04 -8.33
CA MET A 177 2.87 -7.74 -9.37
C MET A 177 2.03 -8.86 -9.99
N ALA A 178 1.39 -9.69 -9.17
CA ALA A 178 0.56 -10.79 -9.66
C ALA A 178 -0.64 -10.30 -10.48
N VAL A 179 -1.29 -9.22 -10.06
CA VAL A 179 -2.35 -8.55 -10.82
C VAL A 179 -1.83 -7.99 -12.15
N ALA A 180 -0.64 -7.38 -12.15
CA ALA A 180 -0.03 -6.84 -13.38
C ALA A 180 0.35 -7.95 -14.37
N VAL A 181 0.90 -9.07 -13.88
CA VAL A 181 1.23 -10.26 -14.71
C VAL A 181 -0.03 -10.89 -15.28
N TYR A 182 -1.07 -11.09 -14.46
CA TYR A 182 -2.35 -11.61 -14.93
C TYR A 182 -2.99 -10.68 -15.96
N GLY A 183 -2.96 -9.37 -15.71
CA GLY A 183 -3.43 -8.36 -16.66
C GLY A 183 -2.68 -8.42 -17.99
N LEU A 184 -1.34 -8.53 -17.96
CA LEU A 184 -0.53 -8.66 -19.16
C LEU A 184 -0.92 -9.90 -19.96
N TRP A 185 -1.06 -11.05 -19.29
CA TRP A 185 -1.53 -12.28 -19.93
C TRP A 185 -2.92 -12.11 -20.55
N PHE A 186 -3.86 -11.50 -19.83
CA PHE A 186 -5.21 -11.28 -20.32
C PHE A 186 -5.25 -10.40 -21.58
N TRP A 187 -4.52 -9.27 -21.58
CA TRP A 187 -4.50 -8.39 -22.74
C TRP A 187 -3.71 -8.96 -23.92
N LEU A 188 -2.73 -9.82 -23.69
CA LEU A 188 -2.02 -10.51 -24.76
C LEU A 188 -2.85 -11.64 -25.38
N PHE A 189 -3.46 -12.48 -24.55
CA PHE A 189 -4.07 -13.74 -24.99
C PHE A 189 -5.54 -13.88 -24.61
N GLY A 190 -5.93 -13.48 -23.40
CA GLY A 190 -7.27 -13.69 -22.85
C GLY A 190 -8.41 -12.92 -23.54
N ILE A 191 -8.12 -11.73 -24.08
CA ILE A 191 -9.12 -10.87 -24.76
C ILE A 191 -9.38 -11.31 -26.21
N LEU A 192 -8.50 -12.11 -26.80
CA LEU A 192 -8.64 -12.56 -28.18
C LEU A 192 -9.70 -13.69 -28.24
N PRO A 193 -10.71 -13.57 -29.12
CA PRO A 193 -11.85 -14.48 -29.13
C PRO A 193 -11.50 -15.92 -29.52
N ASP A 194 -10.40 -16.13 -30.25
CA ASP A 194 -10.06 -17.45 -30.82
C ASP A 194 -8.86 -18.12 -30.13
N THR A 195 -8.22 -17.46 -29.16
CA THR A 195 -6.98 -17.97 -28.53
C THR A 195 -7.12 -18.26 -27.04
N ALA A 196 -8.26 -17.94 -26.43
CA ALA A 196 -8.40 -17.94 -24.97
C ALA A 196 -9.33 -19.03 -24.47
N ASP A 197 -8.99 -19.59 -23.30
CA ASP A 197 -9.88 -20.41 -22.46
C ASP A 197 -11.01 -19.60 -21.80
N VAL A 198 -11.07 -18.29 -22.08
CA VAL A 198 -12.10 -17.36 -21.58
C VAL A 198 -13.33 -17.49 -22.47
N ASN A 199 -14.50 -17.67 -21.86
CA ASN A 199 -15.72 -17.92 -22.61
C ASN A 199 -16.12 -16.68 -23.44
N VAL A 200 -16.37 -16.88 -24.74
CA VAL A 200 -16.76 -15.83 -25.68
C VAL A 200 -18.27 -15.87 -25.86
N ASP A 201 -18.90 -14.74 -25.62
CA ASP A 201 -20.35 -14.62 -25.80
C ASP A 201 -20.73 -14.68 -27.29
N THR A 202 -21.95 -15.14 -27.56
CA THR A 202 -22.51 -15.17 -28.90
C THR A 202 -23.39 -13.94 -29.18
N GLY A 203 -23.58 -13.61 -30.46
CA GLY A 203 -24.48 -12.54 -30.88
C GLY A 203 -23.99 -11.12 -30.52
N PRO A 204 -24.90 -10.18 -30.16
CA PRO A 204 -24.55 -8.77 -29.92
C PRO A 204 -23.63 -8.55 -28.72
N CYS A 205 -23.53 -9.54 -27.82
CA CYS A 205 -22.69 -9.51 -26.63
C CYS A 205 -21.24 -9.95 -26.91
N ARG A 206 -20.92 -10.43 -28.12
CA ARG A 206 -19.58 -10.90 -28.49
C ARG A 206 -18.51 -9.82 -28.38
N THR A 207 -18.87 -8.58 -28.73
CA THR A 207 -17.93 -7.45 -28.70
C THR A 207 -17.95 -6.80 -27.32
N VAL A 208 -16.84 -6.89 -26.61
CA VAL A 208 -16.65 -6.20 -25.33
C VAL A 208 -16.22 -4.77 -25.57
N TYR A 209 -16.94 -3.83 -24.96
CA TYR A 209 -16.58 -2.41 -24.94
C TYR A 209 -15.92 -2.04 -23.62
N THR A 210 -15.01 -1.07 -23.64
CA THR A 210 -14.44 -0.44 -22.44
C THR A 210 -14.55 1.08 -22.58
N PHE A 211 -14.45 1.80 -21.47
CA PHE A 211 -14.42 3.25 -21.47
C PHE A 211 -12.97 3.76 -21.53
N MET A 212 -12.67 4.59 -22.53
CA MET A 212 -11.40 5.30 -22.64
C MET A 212 -11.69 6.69 -23.17
N PHE A 213 -12.35 7.52 -22.35
CA PHE A 213 -12.98 8.81 -22.72
C PHE A 213 -14.14 8.70 -23.74
N ALA A 214 -14.23 7.60 -24.47
CA ALA A 214 -15.32 7.23 -25.35
C ALA A 214 -15.62 5.73 -25.23
N LYS A 215 -16.74 5.29 -25.80
CA LYS A 215 -17.06 3.87 -25.99
C LYS A 215 -16.11 3.31 -27.04
N VAL A 216 -15.21 2.43 -26.61
CA VAL A 216 -14.20 1.81 -27.47
C VAL A 216 -14.25 0.30 -27.33
N ARG A 217 -13.90 -0.39 -28.41
CA ARG A 217 -13.76 -1.85 -28.41
C ARG A 217 -12.54 -2.27 -27.59
N ALA A 218 -12.72 -3.20 -26.65
CA ALA A 218 -11.65 -3.67 -25.77
C ALA A 218 -10.58 -4.48 -26.54
N ASP A 219 -10.96 -5.13 -27.63
CA ASP A 219 -10.06 -5.84 -28.55
C ASP A 219 -9.38 -4.94 -29.59
N GLY A 220 -9.74 -3.64 -29.63
CA GLY A 220 -9.20 -2.65 -30.55
C GLY A 220 -7.89 -2.00 -30.06
N GLY A 221 -7.62 -0.76 -30.50
CA GLY A 221 -6.37 -0.05 -30.17
C GLY A 221 -6.12 0.16 -28.67
N VAL A 222 -7.17 0.20 -27.86
CA VAL A 222 -7.06 0.32 -26.39
C VAL A 222 -6.39 -0.89 -25.75
N ARG A 223 -6.44 -2.06 -26.39
CA ARG A 223 -5.66 -3.24 -26.00
C ARG A 223 -4.17 -2.94 -25.93
N ILE A 224 -3.63 -2.26 -26.95
CA ILE A 224 -2.20 -1.93 -27.03
C ILE A 224 -1.81 -1.01 -25.86
N PHE A 225 -2.65 -0.02 -25.55
CA PHE A 225 -2.45 0.85 -24.40
C PHE A 225 -2.37 0.06 -23.09
N TYR A 226 -3.33 -0.85 -22.83
CA TYR A 226 -3.29 -1.67 -21.61
C TYR A 226 -2.11 -2.64 -21.57
N ILE A 227 -1.67 -3.20 -22.71
CA ILE A 227 -0.46 -4.02 -22.77
C ILE A 227 0.75 -3.21 -22.32
N ILE A 228 0.94 -1.99 -22.85
CA ILE A 228 2.06 -1.12 -22.48
C ILE A 228 2.00 -0.79 -20.98
N VAL A 229 0.83 -0.40 -20.48
CA VAL A 229 0.65 -0.11 -19.04
C VAL A 229 0.97 -1.34 -18.20
N CYS A 230 0.48 -2.52 -18.55
CA CYS A 230 0.77 -3.77 -17.84
C CYS A 230 2.27 -4.11 -17.87
N ILE A 231 2.96 -3.95 -19.01
CA ILE A 231 4.43 -4.14 -19.09
C ILE A 231 5.15 -3.18 -18.15
N CYS A 232 4.81 -1.89 -18.17
CA CYS A 232 5.38 -0.90 -17.27
C CYS A 232 5.14 -1.27 -15.80
N CYS A 233 3.94 -1.78 -15.47
CA CYS A 233 3.61 -2.23 -14.11
C CYS A 233 4.39 -3.47 -13.70
N VAL A 234 4.55 -4.45 -14.58
CA VAL A 234 5.33 -5.68 -14.33
C VAL A 234 6.79 -5.31 -14.09
N ILE A 235 7.37 -4.44 -14.92
CA ILE A 235 8.75 -3.96 -14.73
C ILE A 235 8.86 -3.20 -13.40
N TYR A 236 7.98 -2.23 -13.16
CA TYR A 236 8.02 -1.42 -11.95
C TYR A 236 7.85 -2.26 -10.69
N PHE A 237 6.75 -3.02 -10.54
CA PHE A 237 6.53 -3.85 -9.36
C PHE A 237 7.55 -4.97 -9.24
N GLY A 238 8.06 -5.52 -10.35
CA GLY A 238 9.10 -6.54 -10.36
C GLY A 238 10.43 -6.01 -9.80
N VAL A 239 10.87 -4.84 -10.27
CA VAL A 239 12.07 -4.17 -9.75
C VAL A 239 11.90 -3.83 -8.27
N MET A 240 10.74 -3.29 -7.89
CA MET A 240 10.46 -2.94 -6.50
C MET A 240 10.40 -4.18 -5.59
N LEU A 241 9.83 -5.29 -6.08
CA LEU A 241 9.80 -6.55 -5.35
C LEU A 241 11.21 -7.11 -5.16
N LEU A 242 12.02 -7.16 -6.23
CA LEU A 242 13.42 -7.61 -6.17
C LEU A 242 14.19 -6.80 -5.12
N ALA A 243 14.12 -5.49 -5.21
CA ALA A 243 14.78 -4.61 -4.29
C ALA A 243 14.34 -4.77 -2.83
N SER A 244 13.02 -4.94 -2.64
CA SER A 244 12.44 -5.24 -1.35
C SER A 244 12.98 -6.57 -0.81
N THR A 245 13.08 -7.62 -1.63
CA THR A 245 13.67 -8.90 -1.21
C THR A 245 15.15 -8.79 -0.83
N LEU A 246 15.94 -8.01 -1.57
CA LEU A 246 17.34 -7.73 -1.21
C LEU A 246 17.42 -7.03 0.15
N SER A 247 16.57 -6.03 0.38
CA SER A 247 16.50 -5.33 1.67
C SER A 247 16.12 -6.28 2.82
N LEU A 248 15.21 -7.23 2.57
CA LEU A 248 14.84 -8.25 3.54
C LEU A 248 16.00 -9.19 3.85
N HIS A 249 16.76 -9.62 2.84
CA HIS A 249 17.95 -10.43 3.03
C HIS A 249 19.02 -9.70 3.84
N ALA A 250 19.27 -8.41 3.54
CA ALA A 250 20.19 -7.58 4.32
C ALA A 250 19.74 -7.44 5.78
N ARG A 251 18.43 -7.24 6.03
CA ARG A 251 17.86 -7.23 7.40
C ARG A 251 18.07 -8.55 8.13
N LEU A 252 17.81 -9.66 7.47
CA LEU A 252 17.99 -10.99 8.06
C LEU A 252 19.47 -11.28 8.35
N ALA A 253 20.38 -10.84 7.49
CA ALA A 253 21.81 -10.94 7.73
C ALA A 253 22.24 -10.10 8.95
N LYS A 254 21.84 -8.82 9.01
CA LYS A 254 22.10 -7.93 10.14
C LYS A 254 21.49 -8.44 11.45
N ALA A 255 20.25 -8.93 11.40
CA ALA A 255 19.58 -9.52 12.56
C ALA A 255 20.35 -10.73 13.09
N VAL A 256 20.88 -11.58 12.21
CA VAL A 256 21.68 -12.75 12.59
C VAL A 256 23.07 -12.37 13.10
N ASP A 257 23.68 -11.29 12.62
CA ASP A 257 24.92 -10.77 13.19
C ASP A 257 24.70 -10.19 14.60
N LEU A 258 23.67 -9.35 14.77
CA LEU A 258 23.27 -8.82 16.08
C LEU A 258 22.89 -9.93 17.05
N ALA A 259 22.26 -10.98 16.54
CA ALA A 259 21.92 -12.19 17.27
C ALA A 259 23.15 -12.84 17.91
N LYS A 260 24.17 -13.08 17.07
CA LYS A 260 25.44 -13.69 17.49
C LYS A 260 26.17 -12.83 18.51
N ARG A 261 26.03 -11.50 18.44
CA ARG A 261 26.63 -10.54 19.39
C ARG A 261 25.83 -10.35 20.68
N GLY A 262 24.68 -11.02 20.84
CA GLY A 262 23.79 -10.81 21.98
C GLY A 262 23.13 -9.42 22.03
N LYS A 263 23.22 -8.62 20.95
CA LYS A 263 22.73 -7.23 20.88
C LYS A 263 21.36 -7.15 20.18
N TRP A 264 20.40 -7.94 20.63
CA TRP A 264 19.07 -8.01 20.01
C TRP A 264 18.20 -6.77 20.19
N ARG A 265 18.51 -5.92 21.19
CA ARG A 265 17.73 -4.71 21.51
C ARG A 265 17.98 -3.55 20.55
N THR A 266 19.08 -3.54 19.78
CA THR A 266 19.32 -2.49 18.78
C THR A 266 18.47 -2.77 17.54
N SER A 267 17.59 -1.82 17.19
CA SER A 267 16.64 -1.94 16.09
C SER A 267 17.31 -2.46 14.80
N THR A 268 16.77 -3.55 14.25
CA THR A 268 17.20 -4.14 12.97
C THR A 268 16.71 -3.34 11.75
N ARG A 269 16.00 -2.23 11.97
CA ARG A 269 15.39 -1.45 10.91
C ARG A 269 16.48 -0.77 10.07
N LEU A 270 16.42 -0.95 8.76
CA LEU A 270 17.20 -0.10 7.87
C LEU A 270 16.58 1.30 7.87
N HIS A 271 17.45 2.30 7.98
CA HIS A 271 17.09 3.68 7.75
C HIS A 271 16.96 3.85 6.23
N TYR A 272 15.76 4.13 5.77
CA TYR A 272 15.55 4.60 4.40
C TYR A 272 15.59 6.11 4.42
N ALA A 273 16.49 6.69 3.65
CA ALA A 273 16.46 8.12 3.42
C ALA A 273 15.55 8.41 2.24
N THR A 274 14.57 9.31 2.44
CA THR A 274 13.67 9.75 1.37
C THR A 274 14.35 10.75 0.42
N GLY A 275 15.42 11.40 0.89
CA GLY A 275 16.18 12.41 0.16
C GLY A 275 15.49 13.75 -0.02
N LEU A 276 14.31 13.96 0.56
CA LEU A 276 13.51 15.17 0.35
C LEU A 276 13.30 15.95 1.64
N TYR A 277 13.13 17.27 1.49
CA TYR A 277 12.77 18.15 2.59
C TYR A 277 11.31 17.95 3.01
N GLN A 278 10.98 18.14 4.29
CA GLN A 278 9.60 18.02 4.77
C GLN A 278 8.61 18.89 3.97
N LYS A 279 9.03 20.09 3.55
CA LYS A 279 8.22 20.98 2.68
C LYS A 279 7.96 20.37 1.30
N GLU A 280 8.93 19.69 0.71
CA GLU A 280 8.79 18.99 -0.57
C GLU A 280 7.91 17.75 -0.42
N LEU A 281 8.13 16.91 0.61
CA LEU A 281 7.26 15.78 0.90
C LEU A 281 5.81 16.23 1.10
N ARG A 282 5.58 17.35 1.79
CA ARG A 282 4.25 17.91 1.99
C ARG A 282 3.58 18.26 0.66
N ARG A 283 4.31 18.90 -0.27
CA ARG A 283 3.81 19.21 -1.62
C ARG A 283 3.48 17.94 -2.41
N ILE A 284 4.39 16.96 -2.40
CA ILE A 284 4.19 15.67 -3.07
C ILE A 284 2.98 14.94 -2.48
N PHE A 285 2.86 14.90 -1.16
CA PHE A 285 1.73 14.31 -0.46
C PHE A 285 0.41 14.96 -0.88
N TYR A 286 0.33 16.30 -0.89
CA TYR A 286 -0.89 16.99 -1.33
C TYR A 286 -1.23 16.70 -2.79
N PHE A 287 -0.23 16.71 -3.68
CA PHE A 287 -0.42 16.37 -5.08
C PHE A 287 -0.91 14.93 -5.25
N LEU A 288 -0.27 13.96 -4.58
CA LEU A 288 -0.68 12.56 -4.59
C LEU A 288 -2.06 12.35 -3.97
N ARG A 289 -2.41 13.10 -2.92
CA ARG A 289 -3.72 13.03 -2.28
C ARG A 289 -4.84 13.43 -3.25
N ILE A 290 -4.65 14.53 -3.98
CA ILE A 290 -5.60 15.01 -5.00
C ILE A 290 -5.61 14.05 -6.19
N GLY A 291 -4.43 13.67 -6.70
CA GLY A 291 -4.30 12.73 -7.81
C GLY A 291 -4.96 11.37 -7.51
N ASN A 292 -4.79 10.83 -6.31
CA ASN A 292 -5.46 9.59 -5.89
C ASN A 292 -6.98 9.75 -5.84
N PHE A 293 -7.48 10.88 -5.34
CA PHE A 293 -8.92 11.15 -5.33
C PHE A 293 -9.50 11.19 -6.75
N LEU A 294 -8.84 11.93 -7.66
CA LEU A 294 -9.23 11.98 -9.07
C LEU A 294 -9.14 10.59 -9.73
N PHE A 295 -8.13 9.80 -9.37
CA PHE A 295 -7.98 8.44 -9.87
C PHE A 295 -9.08 7.49 -9.38
N ILE A 296 -9.54 7.66 -8.13
CA ILE A 296 -10.71 6.94 -7.60
C ILE A 296 -11.95 7.27 -8.43
N LEU A 297 -12.24 8.55 -8.65
CA LEU A 297 -13.38 8.98 -9.46
C LEU A 297 -13.28 8.45 -10.89
N TRP A 298 -12.09 8.54 -11.49
CA TRP A 298 -11.81 7.96 -12.80
C TRP A 298 -12.06 6.46 -12.84
N SER A 299 -11.62 5.71 -11.82
CA SER A 299 -11.82 4.27 -11.74
C SER A 299 -13.30 3.90 -11.60
N MET A 300 -14.07 4.68 -10.83
CA MET A 300 -15.52 4.52 -10.72
C MET A 300 -16.20 4.74 -12.09
N ILE A 301 -15.89 5.84 -12.77
CA ILE A 301 -16.42 6.15 -14.10
C ILE A 301 -16.04 5.06 -15.09
N LEU A 302 -14.79 4.62 -15.09
CA LEU A 302 -14.28 3.56 -15.95
C LEU A 302 -15.08 2.26 -15.79
N VAL A 303 -15.34 1.82 -14.55
CA VAL A 303 -16.12 0.62 -14.28
C VAL A 303 -17.59 0.80 -14.71
N GLU A 304 -18.23 1.90 -14.33
CA GLU A 304 -19.65 2.12 -14.61
C GLU A 304 -19.94 2.32 -16.09
N CYS A 305 -19.13 3.11 -16.80
CA CYS A 305 -19.26 3.28 -18.23
C CYS A 305 -19.01 1.96 -18.97
N THR A 306 -18.02 1.16 -18.54
CA THR A 306 -17.75 -0.17 -19.11
C THR A 306 -18.98 -1.08 -18.94
N LEU A 307 -19.56 -1.16 -17.75
CA LEU A 307 -20.75 -1.97 -17.50
C LEU A 307 -21.97 -1.48 -18.31
N ASN A 308 -22.18 -0.17 -18.36
CA ASN A 308 -23.29 0.43 -19.11
C ASN A 308 -23.16 0.21 -20.63
N PHE A 309 -21.96 0.36 -21.19
CA PHE A 309 -21.71 0.15 -22.62
C PHE A 309 -21.91 -1.28 -23.09
N ASN A 310 -21.81 -2.24 -22.17
CA ASN A 310 -22.05 -3.65 -22.41
C ASN A 310 -23.42 -4.11 -21.91
N HIS A 311 -24.37 -3.20 -21.68
CA HIS A 311 -25.74 -3.54 -21.31
C HIS A 311 -25.88 -4.48 -20.09
N VAL A 312 -24.95 -4.38 -19.15
CA VAL A 312 -25.11 -5.01 -17.84
C VAL A 312 -26.03 -4.09 -17.04
N LYS A 313 -27.27 -4.50 -16.76
CA LYS A 313 -28.29 -3.74 -16.04
C LYS A 313 -28.68 -4.39 -14.72
N GLU A 314 -28.66 -5.71 -14.61
CA GLU A 314 -28.97 -6.39 -13.35
C GLU A 314 -27.80 -6.32 -12.39
N VAL A 315 -28.15 -5.88 -11.19
CA VAL A 315 -27.27 -5.75 -10.03
C VAL A 315 -27.61 -6.81 -8.99
N LEU A 316 -28.88 -7.19 -8.98
CA LEU A 316 -29.49 -8.15 -8.09
C LEU A 316 -29.49 -9.51 -8.78
N GLY A 317 -29.46 -10.58 -7.99
CA GLY A 317 -29.62 -11.92 -8.53
C GLY A 317 -31.04 -12.14 -9.10
N PRO A 318 -31.30 -13.33 -9.66
CA PRO A 318 -32.59 -13.67 -10.24
C PRO A 318 -33.77 -13.30 -9.32
N GLY A 319 -34.72 -12.53 -9.84
CA GLY A 319 -35.90 -12.08 -9.10
C GLY A 319 -35.68 -10.88 -8.18
N ASN A 320 -34.67 -10.03 -8.45
CA ASN A 320 -34.35 -8.84 -7.64
C ASN A 320 -34.03 -9.15 -6.17
N ARG A 321 -33.42 -10.31 -5.90
CA ARG A 321 -33.05 -10.74 -4.54
C ARG A 321 -31.53 -10.76 -4.35
N ILE A 322 -31.10 -10.55 -3.11
CA ILE A 322 -29.71 -10.79 -2.70
C ILE A 322 -29.50 -12.31 -2.71
N PHE A 323 -28.86 -12.82 -3.75
CA PHE A 323 -28.77 -14.26 -3.96
C PHE A 323 -27.55 -14.88 -3.25
N PHE A 324 -26.44 -14.14 -3.16
CA PHE A 324 -25.19 -14.66 -2.60
C PHE A 324 -24.65 -13.81 -1.44
N PRO A 325 -24.16 -14.46 -0.35
CA PRO A 325 -23.44 -13.78 0.73
C PRO A 325 -22.19 -13.02 0.26
N SER A 326 -21.60 -13.44 -0.87
CA SER A 326 -20.45 -12.80 -1.54
C SER A 326 -20.67 -11.31 -1.82
N GLN A 327 -21.92 -10.90 -2.08
CA GLN A 327 -22.29 -9.51 -2.35
C GLN A 327 -22.46 -8.68 -1.07
N LEU A 328 -22.97 -9.32 -0.02
CA LEU A 328 -23.30 -8.66 1.23
C LEU A 328 -22.04 -8.32 2.03
N ILE A 329 -21.04 -9.20 2.01
CA ILE A 329 -19.81 -9.05 2.80
C ILE A 329 -19.05 -7.77 2.43
N PRO A 330 -18.68 -7.49 1.16
CA PRO A 330 -18.00 -6.25 0.79
C PRO A 330 -18.82 -5.00 1.08
N MET A 331 -20.15 -5.09 0.94
CA MET A 331 -21.06 -3.99 1.26
C MET A 331 -21.02 -3.64 2.75
N ILE A 332 -21.20 -4.64 3.62
CA ILE A 332 -21.16 -4.46 5.08
C ILE A 332 -19.79 -3.94 5.49
N ILE A 333 -18.71 -4.58 5.04
CA ILE A 333 -17.34 -4.14 5.39
C ILE A 333 -17.12 -2.70 4.93
N GLY A 334 -17.50 -2.34 3.71
CA GLY A 334 -17.38 -0.98 3.18
C GLY A 334 -18.16 0.04 4.00
N CYS A 335 -19.44 -0.22 4.26
CA CYS A 335 -20.32 0.68 5.00
C CYS A 335 -19.88 0.87 6.46
N PHE A 336 -19.60 -0.23 7.19
CA PHE A 336 -19.17 -0.13 8.59
C PHE A 336 -17.79 0.51 8.72
N SER A 337 -16.87 0.24 7.80
CA SER A 337 -15.56 0.90 7.78
C SER A 337 -15.70 2.40 7.52
N PHE A 338 -16.60 2.79 6.61
CA PHE A 338 -16.89 4.19 6.32
C PHE A 338 -17.49 4.91 7.54
N VAL A 339 -18.50 4.32 8.20
CA VAL A 339 -19.11 4.89 9.42
C VAL A 339 -18.10 5.01 10.55
N ARG A 340 -17.30 3.96 10.79
CA ARG A 340 -16.24 3.97 11.81
C ARG A 340 -15.22 5.07 11.54
N LEU A 341 -14.78 5.22 10.29
CA LEU A 341 -13.80 6.23 9.94
C LEU A 341 -14.40 7.64 10.01
N GLY A 342 -15.65 7.81 9.56
CA GLY A 342 -16.40 9.06 9.68
C GLY A 342 -16.51 9.51 11.13
N TYR A 343 -16.85 8.59 12.05
CA TYR A 343 -16.84 8.85 13.48
C TYR A 343 -15.46 9.32 13.97
N ARG A 344 -14.37 8.63 13.62
CA ARG A 344 -13.01 9.03 14.04
C ARG A 344 -12.55 10.36 13.46
N VAL A 345 -12.97 10.69 12.23
CA VAL A 345 -12.71 12.01 11.64
C VAL A 345 -13.49 13.09 12.38
N LEU A 346 -14.77 12.87 12.67
CA LEU A 346 -15.60 13.80 13.45
C LEU A 346 -15.05 14.00 14.86
N GLU A 347 -14.63 12.92 15.53
CA GLU A 347 -14.00 12.96 16.86
C GLU A 347 -12.69 13.76 16.84
N ARG A 348 -11.92 13.67 15.75
CA ARG A 348 -10.71 14.49 15.59
C ARG A 348 -10.99 15.97 15.34
N TRP A 349 -12.14 16.28 14.75
CA TRP A 349 -12.58 17.66 14.49
C TRP A 349 -13.29 18.28 15.69
N ARG A 350 -13.70 17.46 16.66
CA ARG A 350 -14.26 17.91 17.93
C ARG A 350 -13.20 18.66 18.74
N ASP A 351 -13.66 19.64 19.50
CA ASP A 351 -12.80 20.49 20.33
C ASP A 351 -12.00 19.60 21.32
N PRO A 352 -10.67 19.79 21.47
CA PRO A 352 -9.87 19.06 22.44
C PRO A 352 -10.37 19.16 23.90
N ASP A 353 -11.17 20.17 24.23
CA ASP A 353 -11.73 20.35 25.57
C ASP A 353 -12.96 19.46 25.86
N ASP A 354 -13.56 18.85 24.83
CA ASP A 354 -14.66 17.90 25.00
C ASP A 354 -14.14 16.50 25.39
N GLU A 355 -14.73 15.89 26.42
CA GLU A 355 -14.40 14.49 26.74
C GLU A 355 -14.77 13.56 25.56
N PRO A 356 -13.89 12.60 25.20
CA PRO A 356 -14.16 11.67 24.12
C PRO A 356 -15.40 10.82 24.44
N SER A 357 -16.34 10.74 23.50
CA SER A 357 -17.61 10.02 23.67
C SER A 357 -17.44 8.50 23.78
N LEU A 358 -16.29 7.97 23.37
CA LEU A 358 -15.91 6.59 23.61
C LEU A 358 -14.74 6.55 24.59
N PRO A 359 -14.74 5.62 25.56
CA PRO A 359 -13.56 5.35 26.36
C PRO A 359 -12.41 5.10 25.38
N THR A 360 -11.35 5.91 25.48
CA THR A 360 -10.13 5.66 24.72
C THR A 360 -9.75 4.20 24.98
N GLU A 361 -9.60 3.38 23.93
CA GLU A 361 -9.26 1.96 24.04
C GLU A 361 -8.28 1.79 25.20
N PRO A 362 -8.59 0.90 26.18
CA PRO A 362 -7.82 0.82 27.41
C PRO A 362 -6.35 0.70 27.01
N ARG A 363 -5.59 1.77 27.31
CA ARG A 363 -4.17 1.90 27.01
C ARG A 363 -3.57 0.56 27.33
N SER A 364 -3.15 -0.20 26.31
CA SER A 364 -2.64 -1.54 26.50
C SER A 364 -1.54 -1.43 27.54
N ALA A 365 -1.82 -1.92 28.75
CA ALA A 365 -0.98 -1.70 29.91
C ALA A 365 0.44 -2.03 29.53
N THR A 366 1.36 -1.10 29.82
CA THR A 366 2.80 -1.12 29.52
C THR A 366 3.35 -2.52 29.69
N THR A 367 3.22 -3.34 28.64
CA THR A 367 3.68 -4.72 28.71
C THR A 367 5.15 -4.59 28.40
N GLN A 368 5.94 -4.48 29.47
CA GLN A 368 7.38 -4.67 29.43
C GLN A 368 7.60 -5.91 28.55
N GLN A 369 8.13 -5.71 27.34
CA GLN A 369 8.29 -6.81 26.40
C GLN A 369 9.46 -7.65 26.89
N ASP A 370 9.17 -8.53 27.84
CA ASP A 370 10.03 -9.66 28.13
C ASP A 370 10.11 -10.55 26.90
N PHE A 371 11.29 -11.16 26.78
CA PHE A 371 11.77 -11.88 25.62
C PHE A 371 10.65 -12.74 25.01
N PRO A 372 10.23 -12.49 23.75
CA PRO A 372 9.38 -13.43 23.06
C PRO A 372 10.20 -14.72 22.90
N GLY A 373 9.84 -15.76 23.65
CA GLY A 373 10.44 -17.08 23.49
C GLY A 373 10.43 -17.53 22.01
N PRO A 374 11.23 -18.54 21.62
CA PRO A 374 11.47 -18.97 20.23
C PRO A 374 10.19 -19.22 19.40
N LYS A 375 9.04 -19.40 20.05
CA LYS A 375 7.71 -19.52 19.44
C LYS A 375 7.14 -18.23 18.83
N ARG A 376 7.80 -17.07 18.98
CA ARG A 376 7.30 -15.76 18.47
C ARG A 376 8.22 -15.12 17.41
N LEU A 377 8.79 -15.92 16.50
CA LEU A 377 9.56 -15.44 15.34
C LEU A 377 8.82 -14.37 14.51
N PHE A 378 7.49 -14.44 14.43
CA PHE A 378 6.69 -13.46 13.71
C PHE A 378 6.71 -12.04 14.32
N LYS A 379 7.02 -11.90 15.62
CA LYS A 379 7.16 -10.57 16.26
C LYS A 379 8.34 -9.76 15.71
N VAL A 380 9.35 -10.40 15.11
CA VAL A 380 10.47 -9.73 14.44
C VAL A 380 9.99 -8.95 13.19
N PHE A 381 8.84 -9.34 12.63
CA PHE A 381 8.27 -8.72 11.44
C PHE A 381 7.11 -7.77 11.73
N ALA A 382 6.63 -7.71 12.98
CA ALA A 382 5.58 -6.79 13.37
C ALA A 382 6.14 -5.34 13.37
N PRO A 383 5.44 -4.36 12.78
CA PRO A 383 5.79 -2.97 12.98
C PRO A 383 5.74 -2.64 14.48
N PRO A 384 6.61 -1.74 14.98
CA PRO A 384 6.54 -1.32 16.37
C PRO A 384 5.20 -0.61 16.60
N THR A 385 4.22 -1.34 17.13
CA THR A 385 2.93 -0.77 17.57
C THR A 385 3.07 0.00 18.88
N ASN A 386 4.21 -0.14 19.55
CA ASN A 386 4.51 0.59 20.78
C ASN A 386 5.31 1.85 20.45
N PHE A 387 4.71 2.77 19.69
CA PHE A 387 5.03 4.16 19.93
C PHE A 387 4.16 4.61 21.08
N ASN A 388 4.80 4.76 22.21
CA ASN A 388 4.29 5.51 23.33
C ASN A 388 3.97 6.91 22.78
N SER A 389 2.73 7.14 22.32
CA SER A 389 2.14 8.48 22.26
C SER A 389 1.84 8.93 23.69
N GLY A 390 2.82 8.76 24.58
CA GLY A 390 3.08 9.80 25.55
C GLY A 390 3.29 11.02 24.68
N ARG A 391 2.24 11.83 24.61
CA ARG A 391 2.30 13.23 24.24
C ARG A 391 3.34 13.81 25.19
N LEU A 392 4.63 13.62 24.89
CA LEU A 392 5.59 14.66 25.15
C LEU A 392 4.95 15.80 24.38
N GLN A 393 4.25 16.67 25.10
CA GLN A 393 3.99 18.01 24.62
C GLN A 393 5.40 18.57 24.40
N VAL A 394 5.98 18.25 23.24
CA VAL A 394 7.00 19.08 22.64
C VAL A 394 6.29 20.41 22.57
N PRO A 395 6.76 21.43 23.32
CA PRO A 395 6.11 22.71 23.36
C PRO A 395 5.78 23.13 21.93
N GLU A 396 4.52 23.48 21.69
CA GLU A 396 4.00 23.82 20.36
C GLU A 396 4.76 25.02 19.73
N ASP A 397 5.57 25.69 20.55
CA ASP A 397 6.43 26.82 20.24
C ASP A 397 7.87 26.47 19.83
N ILE A 398 8.30 25.20 19.89
CA ILE A 398 9.58 24.84 19.27
C ILE A 398 9.31 24.76 17.77
N PRO A 399 9.80 25.73 16.96
CA PRO A 399 9.61 25.65 15.51
C PRO A 399 10.16 24.28 15.09
N PRO A 400 9.37 23.45 14.38
CA PRO A 400 9.86 22.16 13.94
C PRO A 400 11.20 22.42 13.27
N GLU A 401 12.28 21.81 13.77
CA GLU A 401 13.61 21.97 13.19
C GLU A 401 13.48 21.60 11.70
N ASP A 402 13.35 22.62 10.87
CA ASP A 402 13.00 22.57 9.44
C ASP A 402 14.14 21.94 8.61
N SER A 403 15.16 21.39 9.29
CA SER A 403 16.48 21.01 8.79
C SER A 403 16.78 19.51 8.84
N ASP A 404 15.89 18.66 9.35
CA ASP A 404 16.09 17.20 9.38
C ASP A 404 15.94 16.57 7.98
N ILE A 405 16.75 16.98 7.00
CA ILE A 405 17.11 16.09 5.89
C ILE A 405 17.91 14.96 6.50
N ASP A 406 17.70 13.72 6.04
CA ASP A 406 18.70 12.68 6.27
C ASP A 406 20.05 13.18 5.76
N GLN A 407 21.01 13.39 6.67
CA GLN A 407 22.36 13.88 6.37
C GLN A 407 23.05 13.08 5.26
N LEU A 408 22.62 11.82 5.05
CA LEU A 408 23.05 10.96 3.95
C LEU A 408 22.82 11.57 2.55
N VAL A 409 21.80 12.43 2.37
CA VAL A 409 21.31 12.83 1.05
C VAL A 409 21.42 14.33 0.81
N GLN A 410 21.96 15.06 1.78
CA GLN A 410 21.99 16.52 1.73
C GLN A 410 22.85 17.05 0.58
N ASP A 411 23.95 16.36 0.25
CA ASP A 411 24.92 16.77 -0.77
C ASP A 411 24.62 16.23 -2.17
N GLU A 412 23.61 15.37 -2.31
CA GLU A 412 23.31 14.70 -3.57
C GLU A 412 22.55 15.61 -4.54
N PRO A 413 22.76 15.47 -5.86
CA PRO A 413 22.07 16.28 -6.84
C PRO A 413 20.57 16.02 -6.78
N VAL A 414 19.77 17.08 -6.92
CA VAL A 414 18.30 17.08 -6.81
C VAL A 414 17.66 15.91 -7.58
N ARG A 415 18.14 15.61 -8.79
CA ARG A 415 17.63 14.52 -9.63
C ARG A 415 17.77 13.14 -8.97
N LEU A 416 18.91 12.88 -8.33
CA LEU A 416 19.14 11.62 -7.63
C LEU A 416 18.26 11.52 -6.38
N ARG A 417 18.06 12.63 -5.66
CA ARG A 417 17.17 12.68 -4.49
C ARG A 417 15.74 12.28 -4.85
N TYR A 418 15.18 12.88 -5.91
CA TYR A 418 13.87 12.49 -6.41
C TYR A 418 13.83 11.04 -6.90
N LEU A 419 14.89 10.55 -7.55
CA LEU A 419 14.97 9.16 -7.97
C LEU A 419 14.91 8.21 -6.77
N VAL A 420 15.68 8.49 -5.71
CA VAL A 420 15.66 7.72 -4.46
C VAL A 420 14.30 7.82 -3.77
N THR A 421 13.59 8.95 -3.86
CA THR A 421 12.22 9.03 -3.35
C THR A 421 11.28 8.04 -4.04
N TRP A 422 11.32 7.97 -5.38
CA TRP A 422 10.44 7.04 -6.10
C TRP A 422 10.93 5.59 -6.05
N LEU A 423 12.22 5.40 -5.79
CA LEU A 423 12.90 4.12 -5.69
C LEU A 423 13.71 4.06 -4.38
N PRO A 424 13.05 3.92 -3.20
CA PRO A 424 13.72 4.04 -1.88
C PRO A 424 14.77 2.98 -1.61
N TRP A 425 14.81 1.94 -2.44
CA TRP A 425 15.79 0.87 -2.35
C TRP A 425 17.11 1.21 -3.04
N LEU A 426 17.17 2.24 -3.88
CA LEU A 426 18.43 2.73 -4.41
C LEU A 426 19.36 3.20 -3.29
N SER A 427 18.80 3.63 -2.16
CA SER A 427 19.56 3.95 -0.94
C SER A 427 20.35 2.77 -0.37
N LEU A 428 20.02 1.54 -0.78
CA LEU A 428 20.65 0.32 -0.28
C LEU A 428 21.81 -0.14 -1.16
N LEU A 429 21.98 0.45 -2.34
CA LEU A 429 23.09 0.11 -3.22
C LEU A 429 24.41 0.57 -2.57
N HIS A 430 25.44 -0.26 -2.73
CA HIS A 430 26.73 -0.15 -2.04
C HIS A 430 27.36 1.24 -2.11
N TRP A 431 27.10 1.95 -3.22
CA TRP A 431 27.60 3.30 -3.45
C TRP A 431 27.23 4.28 -2.33
N TRP A 432 26.08 4.11 -1.67
CA TRP A 432 25.67 4.97 -0.55
C TRP A 432 26.22 4.52 0.81
N THR A 433 26.44 3.21 1.00
CA THR A 433 26.95 2.70 2.28
C THR A 433 28.44 2.95 2.49
N ASP A 434 29.24 3.00 1.43
CA ASP A 434 30.67 3.31 1.53
C ASP A 434 30.88 4.74 2.04
N ASP A 435 30.09 5.69 1.52
CA ASP A 435 30.13 7.08 1.94
C ASP A 435 29.68 7.25 3.40
N GLU A 436 28.70 6.48 3.87
CA GLU A 436 28.26 6.53 5.28
C GLU A 436 29.39 6.09 6.22
N GLN A 437 30.05 4.98 5.90
CA GLN A 437 31.15 4.47 6.72
C GLN A 437 32.35 5.42 6.68
N GLN A 438 32.63 6.02 5.52
CA GLN A 438 33.69 7.02 5.37
C GLN A 438 33.39 8.32 6.13
N ARG A 439 32.15 8.82 6.09
CA ARG A 439 31.71 10.01 6.86
C ARG A 439 31.73 9.76 8.37
N GLN A 440 31.24 8.62 8.84
CA GLN A 440 31.32 8.27 10.26
C GLN A 440 32.77 8.17 10.75
N ASN A 441 33.67 7.65 9.91
CA ASN A 441 35.10 7.60 10.20
C ASN A 441 35.72 9.02 10.21
N SER A 442 35.30 9.90 9.31
CA SER A 442 35.73 11.32 9.30
C SER A 442 35.28 12.04 10.56
N HIS A 443 33.99 11.96 10.93
CA HIS A 443 33.48 12.59 12.15
C HIS A 443 34.15 12.06 13.42
N LYS A 444 34.44 10.75 13.50
CA LYS A 444 35.23 10.21 14.61
C LYS A 444 36.65 10.77 14.63
N ARG A 445 37.27 10.97 13.47
CA ARG A 445 38.61 11.56 13.36
C ARG A 445 38.58 13.02 13.81
N ASP A 446 37.59 13.80 13.38
CA ASP A 446 37.44 15.21 13.74
C ASP A 446 37.14 15.39 15.24
N ALA A 447 36.20 14.61 15.79
CA ALA A 447 35.89 14.62 17.21
C ALA A 447 37.10 14.22 18.08
N ASN A 448 37.92 13.27 17.61
CA ASN A 448 39.17 12.91 18.28
C ASN A 448 40.23 14.01 18.19
N MET A 449 40.32 14.75 17.07
CA MET A 449 41.23 15.90 16.96
C MET A 449 40.81 17.06 17.86
N GLU A 450 39.51 17.33 17.98
CA GLU A 450 38.99 18.37 18.87
C GLU A 450 39.25 18.03 20.34
N LYS A 451 39.07 16.76 20.72
CA LYS A 451 39.42 16.25 22.05
C LYS A 451 40.94 16.32 22.34
N GLY A 452 41.77 16.22 21.31
CA GLY A 452 43.22 16.40 21.39
C GLY A 452 43.66 17.85 21.60
N ARG A 453 42.93 18.83 21.04
CA ARG A 453 43.23 20.28 21.23
C ARG A 453 42.80 20.81 22.59
N ALA A 454 41.77 20.23 23.21
CA ALA A 454 41.30 20.64 24.54
C ALA A 454 42.25 20.26 25.70
N HIS A 455 43.38 19.60 25.42
CA HIS A 455 44.37 19.18 26.42
C HIS A 455 45.78 19.75 26.17
N SER A 456 45.91 20.89 25.48
CA SER A 456 47.14 21.68 25.64
C SER A 456 47.16 22.26 27.06
N PRO A 457 48.14 21.90 27.92
CA PRO A 457 48.25 22.49 29.24
C PRO A 457 48.55 23.97 29.05
N SER A 458 47.61 24.81 29.46
CA SER A 458 47.84 26.24 29.64
C SER A 458 49.05 26.39 30.57
N SER A 459 50.16 26.87 30.00
CA SER A 459 51.33 27.30 30.76
C SER A 459 50.85 28.32 31.79
N THR A 460 51.03 27.98 33.06
CA THR A 460 50.80 28.81 34.23
C THR A 460 51.64 30.09 34.14
N LEU A 461 51.02 31.18 33.69
CA LEU A 461 51.52 32.53 33.93
C LEU A 461 50.89 33.03 35.22
N GLN A 462 51.72 33.05 36.25
CA GLN A 462 51.44 33.43 37.64
C GLN A 462 51.07 34.93 37.68
N GLY A 463 49.78 35.24 37.64
CA GLY A 463 49.25 36.60 37.81
C GLY A 463 48.83 36.85 39.26
N SER A 464 49.37 37.91 39.86
CA SER A 464 49.11 38.38 41.23
C SER A 464 47.63 38.73 41.46
N PRO A 465 47.06 38.51 42.65
CA PRO A 465 45.65 38.74 42.92
C PRO A 465 45.36 40.25 43.00
N THR A 466 44.50 40.74 42.11
CA THR A 466 43.83 42.05 42.26
C THR A 466 42.39 41.83 42.71
N THR A 467 42.00 42.61 43.71
CA THR A 467 40.74 42.61 44.43
C THR A 467 39.56 42.96 43.51
N PRO A 468 38.47 42.19 43.47
CA PRO A 468 37.30 42.57 42.69
C PRO A 468 36.49 43.62 43.47
N THR A 469 36.45 44.84 42.95
CA THR A 469 35.49 45.87 43.34
C THR A 469 34.16 45.53 42.67
N PHE A 470 33.27 44.88 43.42
CA PHE A 470 31.91 44.59 42.97
C PHE A 470 31.06 45.86 43.12
N VAL A 471 30.89 46.60 42.02
CA VAL A 471 29.96 47.75 41.97
C VAL A 471 28.58 47.22 41.62
N ASN A 472 27.65 47.34 42.58
CA ASN A 472 26.24 46.98 42.44
C ASN A 472 25.51 48.05 41.60
N PRO A 473 24.93 47.74 40.43
CA PRO A 473 24.36 48.75 39.52
C PRO A 473 22.90 49.13 39.81
N TYR A 474 22.32 48.75 40.95
CA TYR A 474 20.94 49.12 41.30
C TYR A 474 20.90 50.00 42.55
N GLN A 475 21.14 51.30 42.37
CA GLN A 475 20.76 52.32 43.34
C GLN A 475 19.93 53.39 42.62
N PRO A 476 18.62 53.51 42.90
CA PRO A 476 17.79 54.54 42.29
C PRO A 476 18.14 55.90 42.89
N GLN A 477 18.63 56.81 42.06
CA GLN A 477 18.66 58.25 42.36
C GLN A 477 17.29 58.83 42.02
N ILE A 478 16.60 59.37 43.02
CA ILE A 478 15.46 60.27 42.87
C ILE A 478 15.81 61.53 43.68
N PRO A 479 15.55 62.74 43.12
CA PRO A 479 16.06 64.03 43.61
C PRO A 479 15.66 64.43 45.03
#